data_AF-A0A2V0QCJ7-F1
#
_entry.id   AF-A0A2V0QCJ7-F1
#
_cell.length_a   1.000
_cell.length_b   1.000
_cell.length_c   1.000
_cell.angle_alpha   90.00
_cell.angle_beta   90.00
_cell.angle_gamma   90.00
#
_symmetry.space_group_name_H-M   'P 1'
#
loop_
_entity.id
_entity.type
_entity.pdbx_description
1 polymer ?
#
loop_
_entity_poly.entity_id
_entity_poly.type
_entity_poly.pdbx_seq_one_letter_code
_entity_poly.pdbx_strand_id
1 'polypeptide(L)'
;MAKGRMSGQRDALNNLRSAATVLPQPVGGWFDKLAEDTWSFVLYQSHQYLNQRYKAELYGFYEQSLDKRYPFHALSSSDVALEDFREFFGPQGIAERFFDNYLRPFVSGSPGNLRLRTIDGYSLPMSRAYLHQMAGVHDIRKSFFSTHTPEPQVQFTLEPYTLDPGVRRAEFRLGDQSLEYRHGPIVPMAFKWPAGIDNGRASLVMDGMAGRPLGIEKNNGPWSLFRLFDLMQTEPLQGRDVLLLKADVGGMRAHYLLSSQRAPNPFDMSALRGFRMPAQL
;
A
#
# COMPACT_ATOMS: atom_id res chain seq x y z
N MET A 1 30.61 -7.28 5.83
CA MET A 1 30.71 -8.08 7.07
C MET A 1 29.34 -8.38 7.67
N ALA A 2 28.57 -7.39 8.17
CA ALA A 2 27.29 -7.62 8.86
C ALA A 2 26.28 -8.45 8.06
N LYS A 3 26.07 -8.14 6.77
CA LYS A 3 25.22 -8.93 5.86
C LYS A 3 25.62 -10.41 5.82
N GLY A 4 26.91 -10.71 5.77
CA GLY A 4 27.42 -12.08 5.76
C GLY A 4 27.10 -12.83 7.05
N ARG A 5 27.42 -12.22 8.20
CA ARG A 5 27.13 -12.78 9.54
C ARG A 5 25.64 -13.01 9.74
N MET A 6 24.80 -12.03 9.39
CA MET A 6 23.34 -12.12 9.53
C MET A 6 22.70 -13.18 8.62
N SER A 7 23.37 -13.52 7.52
CA SER A 7 23.03 -14.65 6.63
C SER A 7 23.65 -15.98 7.06
N GLY A 8 24.32 -16.06 8.22
CA GLY A 8 24.90 -17.30 8.76
C GLY A 8 26.31 -17.63 8.30
N GLN A 9 27.02 -16.70 7.62
CA GLN A 9 28.42 -16.91 7.25
C GLN A 9 29.34 -16.82 8.47
N ARG A 10 30.35 -17.69 8.54
CA ARG A 10 31.41 -17.58 9.56
C ARG A 10 32.30 -16.38 9.26
N ASP A 11 32.69 -15.66 10.31
CA ASP A 11 33.54 -14.47 10.25
C ASP A 11 34.59 -14.46 11.37
N ALA A 12 35.41 -13.40 11.42
CA ALA A 12 36.43 -13.23 12.44
C ALA A 12 35.86 -13.11 13.86
N LEU A 13 34.64 -12.60 14.04
CA LEU A 13 34.00 -12.48 15.35
C LEU A 13 33.59 -13.85 15.90
N ASN A 14 33.13 -14.76 15.04
CA ASN A 14 32.87 -16.15 15.43
C ASN A 14 34.16 -16.83 15.91
N ASN A 15 35.27 -16.60 15.22
CA ASN A 15 36.56 -17.15 15.63
C ASN A 15 37.03 -16.54 16.95
N LEU A 16 36.85 -15.23 17.14
CA LEU A 16 37.21 -14.52 18.37
C LEU A 16 36.45 -15.06 19.58
N ARG A 17 35.11 -15.22 19.46
CA ARG A 17 34.28 -15.85 20.51
C ARG A 17 34.70 -17.30 20.77
N SER A 18 34.97 -18.07 19.71
CA SER A 18 35.41 -19.46 19.86
C SER A 18 36.76 -19.57 20.56
N ALA A 19 37.65 -18.59 20.39
CA ALA A 19 38.91 -18.52 21.13
C ALA A 19 38.72 -18.07 22.59
N ALA A 20 37.78 -17.17 22.84
CA ALA A 20 37.48 -16.68 24.19
C ALA A 20 37.06 -17.80 25.16
N THR A 21 36.32 -18.81 24.67
CA THR A 21 35.81 -19.92 25.50
C THR A 21 36.90 -20.85 26.04
N VAL A 22 38.08 -20.89 25.42
CA VAL A 22 39.20 -21.74 25.83
C VAL A 22 40.26 -20.99 26.64
N LEU A 23 40.14 -19.67 26.78
CA LEU A 23 41.08 -18.84 27.53
C LEU A 23 40.73 -18.83 29.04
N PRO A 24 41.73 -18.81 29.93
CA PRO A 24 41.48 -18.68 31.36
C PRO A 24 40.90 -17.30 31.70
N GLN A 25 40.16 -17.23 32.80
CA GLN A 25 39.66 -15.96 33.33
C GLN A 25 40.81 -15.15 33.96
N PRO A 26 40.83 -13.81 33.81
CA PRO A 26 39.80 -12.95 33.21
C PRO A 26 39.92 -12.74 31.69
N VAL A 27 40.92 -13.33 31.03
CA VAL A 27 41.26 -13.06 29.63
C VAL A 27 40.13 -13.46 28.67
N GLY A 28 39.51 -14.61 28.89
CA GLY A 28 38.35 -15.04 28.11
C GLY A 28 37.22 -14.00 28.12
N GLY A 29 36.88 -13.47 29.30
CA GLY A 29 35.86 -12.42 29.44
C GLY A 29 36.21 -11.11 28.72
N TRP A 30 37.49 -10.73 28.65
CA TRP A 30 37.91 -9.56 27.88
C TRP A 30 37.71 -9.76 26.37
N PHE A 31 38.01 -10.96 25.86
CA PHE A 31 37.83 -11.30 24.45
C PHE A 31 36.36 -11.37 24.06
N ASP A 32 35.51 -11.94 24.92
CA ASP A 32 34.05 -11.96 24.73
C ASP A 32 33.48 -10.54 24.66
N LYS A 33 33.85 -9.68 25.62
CA LYS A 33 33.43 -8.28 25.62
C LYS A 33 33.90 -7.52 24.38
N LEU A 34 35.15 -7.75 23.95
CA LEU A 34 35.67 -7.15 22.72
C LEU A 34 34.88 -7.61 21.48
N ALA A 35 34.49 -8.89 21.42
CA ALA A 35 33.67 -9.42 20.34
C ALA A 35 32.27 -8.78 20.32
N GLU A 36 31.66 -8.59 21.50
CA GLU A 36 30.38 -7.92 21.68
C GLU A 36 30.42 -6.44 21.25
N ASP A 37 31.40 -5.68 21.76
CA ASP A 37 31.58 -4.27 21.43
C ASP A 37 31.83 -4.09 19.93
N THR A 38 32.66 -4.96 19.34
CA THR A 38 32.93 -4.94 17.90
C THR A 38 31.68 -5.28 17.10
N TRP A 39 30.88 -6.27 17.54
CA TRP A 39 29.65 -6.62 16.84
C TRP A 39 28.60 -5.50 16.87
N SER A 40 28.40 -4.90 18.04
CA SER A 40 27.54 -3.72 18.22
C SER A 40 27.98 -2.56 17.33
N PHE A 41 29.29 -2.27 17.28
CA PHE A 41 29.84 -1.22 16.43
C PHE A 41 29.63 -1.51 14.93
N VAL A 42 29.85 -2.75 14.50
CA VAL A 42 29.61 -3.19 13.11
C VAL A 42 28.13 -3.01 12.73
N LEU A 43 27.19 -3.36 13.63
CA LEU A 43 25.76 -3.14 13.42
C LEU A 43 25.39 -1.66 13.35
N TYR A 44 25.98 -0.82 14.21
CA TYR A 44 25.78 0.63 14.18
C TYR A 44 26.27 1.25 12.86
N GLN A 45 27.48 0.91 12.40
CA GLN A 45 28.01 1.37 11.11
C GLN A 45 27.15 0.87 9.94
N SER A 46 26.65 -0.36 10.04
CA SER A 46 25.72 -0.91 9.04
C SER A 46 24.41 -0.14 9.00
N HIS A 47 23.84 0.22 10.16
CA HIS A 47 22.63 1.05 10.23
C HIS A 47 22.85 2.43 9.60
N GLN A 48 23.96 3.10 9.90
CA GLN A 48 24.28 4.40 9.31
C GLN A 48 24.33 4.33 7.78
N TYR A 49 25.03 3.32 7.24
CA TYR A 49 25.08 3.07 5.79
C TYR A 49 23.69 2.77 5.20
N LEU A 50 22.91 1.88 5.85
CA LEU A 50 21.58 1.51 5.40
C LEU A 50 20.61 2.70 5.42
N ASN A 51 20.68 3.56 6.43
CA ASN A 51 19.86 4.75 6.54
C ASN A 51 20.21 5.78 5.45
N GLN A 52 21.49 5.92 5.09
CA GLN A 52 21.91 6.77 3.95
C GLN A 52 21.34 6.23 2.64
N ARG A 53 21.46 4.92 2.39
CA ARG A 53 20.91 4.26 1.20
C ARG A 53 19.40 4.36 1.14
N TYR A 54 18.72 4.15 2.26
CA TYR A 54 17.27 4.31 2.38
C TYR A 54 16.80 5.70 1.99
N LYS A 55 17.45 6.74 2.52
CA LYS A 55 17.13 8.13 2.20
C LYS A 55 17.27 8.42 0.71
N ALA A 56 18.37 7.97 0.12
CA ALA A 56 18.69 8.24 -1.28
C ALA A 56 17.85 7.41 -2.27
N GLU A 57 17.61 6.13 -1.99
CA GLU A 57 17.08 5.18 -2.96
C GLU A 57 15.59 4.88 -2.79
N LEU A 58 15.01 5.10 -1.59
CA LEU A 58 13.60 4.82 -1.31
C LEU A 58 12.85 6.04 -0.81
N TYR A 59 13.28 6.63 0.31
CA TYR A 59 12.50 7.68 0.98
C TYR A 59 12.43 8.95 0.13
N GLY A 60 13.52 9.35 -0.54
CA GLY A 60 13.51 10.51 -1.44
C GLY A 60 12.46 10.39 -2.56
N PHE A 61 12.35 9.21 -3.18
CA PHE A 61 11.29 8.95 -4.16
C PHE A 61 9.90 9.02 -3.54
N TYR A 62 9.70 8.36 -2.39
CA TYR A 62 8.43 8.38 -1.67
C TYR A 62 7.98 9.82 -1.35
N GLU A 63 8.87 10.63 -0.79
CA GLU A 63 8.59 12.00 -0.38
C GLU A 63 8.24 12.90 -1.58
N GLN A 64 8.91 12.72 -2.71
CA GLN A 64 8.71 13.54 -3.90
C GLN A 64 7.44 13.15 -4.70
N SER A 65 7.22 11.85 -4.86
CA SER A 65 6.26 11.30 -5.82
C SER A 65 4.97 10.78 -5.19
N LEU A 66 4.97 10.43 -3.89
CA LEU A 66 3.82 9.79 -3.22
C LEU A 66 3.30 10.59 -2.02
N ASP A 67 4.19 11.08 -1.16
CA ASP A 67 3.80 11.81 0.04
C ASP A 67 2.97 13.05 -0.29
N LYS A 68 2.04 13.40 0.60
CA LYS A 68 1.12 14.55 0.48
C LYS A 68 0.20 14.53 -0.75
N ARG A 69 0.24 13.50 -1.60
CA ARG A 69 -0.59 13.38 -2.80
C ARG A 69 -1.75 12.43 -2.59
N TYR A 70 -2.75 12.56 -3.43
CA TYR A 70 -3.83 11.59 -3.53
C TYR A 70 -3.33 10.32 -4.24
N PRO A 71 -3.59 9.09 -3.75
CA PRO A 71 -4.57 8.70 -2.73
C PRO A 71 -4.00 8.55 -1.30
N PHE A 72 -2.77 8.94 -1.00
CA PHE A 72 -2.23 8.83 0.36
C PHE A 72 -2.81 9.91 1.30
N HIS A 73 -3.17 11.06 0.73
CA HIS A 73 -3.85 12.18 1.39
C HIS A 73 -5.17 12.49 0.68
N ALA A 74 -6.29 12.28 1.38
CA ALA A 74 -7.65 12.40 0.81
C ALA A 74 -7.96 13.78 0.23
N LEU A 75 -7.53 14.82 0.92
CA LEU A 75 -7.83 16.21 0.56
C LEU A 75 -6.79 16.85 -0.35
N SER A 76 -5.75 16.11 -0.76
CA SER A 76 -4.78 16.64 -1.72
C SER A 76 -5.48 16.99 -3.03
N SER A 77 -5.11 18.10 -3.66
CA SER A 77 -5.50 18.44 -5.03
C SER A 77 -4.55 17.86 -6.09
N SER A 78 -3.38 17.39 -5.67
CA SER A 78 -2.40 16.74 -6.53
C SER A 78 -2.45 15.23 -6.37
N ASP A 79 -2.37 14.54 -7.51
CA ASP A 79 -2.54 13.11 -7.61
C ASP A 79 -1.17 12.47 -7.87
N VAL A 80 -0.96 11.28 -7.32
CA VAL A 80 0.19 10.43 -7.63
C VAL A 80 0.11 10.04 -9.10
N ALA A 81 1.21 10.15 -9.85
CA ALA A 81 1.22 9.59 -11.20
C ALA A 81 1.12 8.06 -11.12
N LEU A 82 0.36 7.44 -12.03
CA LEU A 82 0.21 5.98 -12.01
C LEU A 82 1.55 5.27 -12.22
N GLU A 83 2.45 5.89 -12.99
CA GLU A 83 3.83 5.42 -13.17
C GLU A 83 4.62 5.44 -11.86
N ASP A 84 4.55 6.51 -11.07
CA ASP A 84 5.22 6.59 -9.77
C ASP A 84 4.67 5.53 -8.80
N PHE A 85 3.35 5.33 -8.81
CA PHE A 85 2.70 4.29 -8.02
C PHE A 85 3.20 2.89 -8.41
N ARG A 86 3.32 2.61 -9.73
CA ARG A 86 3.89 1.38 -10.27
C ARG A 86 5.36 1.23 -9.89
N GLU A 87 6.17 2.27 -10.04
CA GLU A 87 7.60 2.22 -9.77
C GLU A 87 7.88 1.92 -8.30
N PHE A 88 7.07 2.45 -7.39
CA PHE A 88 7.25 2.22 -5.96
C PHE A 88 6.70 0.87 -5.48
N PHE A 89 5.44 0.56 -5.79
CA PHE A 89 4.71 -0.60 -5.24
C PHE A 89 4.69 -1.83 -6.15
N GLY A 90 5.05 -1.69 -7.42
CA GLY A 90 4.97 -2.77 -8.39
C GLY A 90 5.87 -3.96 -8.04
N PRO A 91 5.72 -5.09 -8.77
CA PRO A 91 6.67 -6.20 -8.69
C PRO A 91 8.08 -5.71 -9.01
N GLN A 92 9.05 -6.01 -8.15
CA GLN A 92 10.42 -5.47 -8.24
C GLN A 92 10.48 -3.93 -8.24
N GLY A 93 9.48 -3.29 -7.65
CA GLY A 93 9.46 -1.84 -7.41
C GLY A 93 10.55 -1.39 -6.44
N ILE A 94 10.67 -0.08 -6.25
CA ILE A 94 11.68 0.55 -5.37
C ILE A 94 11.63 -0.07 -3.96
N ALA A 95 10.44 -0.20 -3.38
CA ALA A 95 10.30 -0.68 -2.00
C ALA A 95 10.75 -2.14 -1.83
N GLU A 96 10.39 -3.02 -2.77
CA GLU A 96 10.80 -4.42 -2.74
C GLU A 96 12.29 -4.59 -3.02
N ARG A 97 12.82 -3.92 -4.06
CA ARG A 97 14.25 -3.98 -4.39
C ARG A 97 15.11 -3.51 -3.23
N PHE A 98 14.73 -2.42 -2.56
CA PHE A 98 15.45 -1.95 -1.39
C PHE A 98 15.44 -2.99 -0.27
N PHE A 99 14.27 -3.55 0.05
CA PHE A 99 14.15 -4.57 1.09
C PHE A 99 15.01 -5.80 0.78
N ASP A 100 14.93 -6.33 -0.43
CA ASP A 100 15.64 -7.54 -0.82
C ASP A 100 17.16 -7.35 -0.89
N ASN A 101 17.62 -6.21 -1.43
CA ASN A 101 19.04 -5.94 -1.58
C ASN A 101 19.74 -5.66 -0.25
N TYR A 102 19.08 -4.88 0.62
CA TYR A 102 19.69 -4.31 1.81
C TYR A 102 19.24 -4.95 3.11
N LEU A 103 17.93 -5.17 3.31
CA LEU A 103 17.37 -5.52 4.61
C LEU A 103 17.05 -7.01 4.80
N ARG A 104 16.91 -7.77 3.72
CA ARG A 104 16.64 -9.23 3.77
C ARG A 104 17.55 -9.99 4.76
N PRO A 105 18.87 -9.72 4.83
CA PRO A 105 19.74 -10.41 5.78
C PRO A 105 19.42 -10.08 7.24
N PHE A 106 18.86 -8.90 7.52
CA PHE A 106 18.62 -8.39 8.87
C PHE A 106 17.20 -8.69 9.38
N VAL A 107 16.33 -9.22 8.52
CA VAL A 107 14.91 -9.42 8.81
C VAL A 107 14.52 -10.88 8.59
N SER A 108 13.59 -11.36 9.39
CA SER A 108 12.99 -12.70 9.31
C SER A 108 11.46 -12.59 9.28
N GLY A 109 10.80 -13.67 8.86
CA GLY A 109 9.35 -13.73 8.73
C GLY A 109 8.85 -13.42 7.31
N SER A 110 7.52 -13.29 7.23
CA SER A 110 6.76 -13.00 6.02
C SER A 110 6.14 -11.61 6.11
N PRO A 111 5.69 -11.01 4.98
CA PRO A 111 4.92 -9.76 5.02
C PRO A 111 3.79 -9.83 6.06
N GLY A 112 3.64 -8.79 6.88
CA GLY A 112 2.69 -8.75 8.01
C GLY A 112 3.23 -9.28 9.36
N ASN A 113 4.35 -10.03 9.38
CA ASN A 113 5.00 -10.50 10.61
C ASN A 113 6.53 -10.43 10.51
N LEU A 114 7.03 -9.36 9.87
CA LEU A 114 8.45 -9.10 9.74
C LEU A 114 9.06 -8.74 11.09
N ARG A 115 10.20 -9.36 11.42
CA ARG A 115 10.94 -9.12 12.67
C ARG A 115 12.43 -9.01 12.40
N LEU A 116 13.12 -8.16 13.17
CA LEU A 116 14.57 -8.09 13.14
C LEU A 116 15.17 -9.42 13.59
N ARG A 117 16.21 -9.85 12.88
CA ARG A 117 17.05 -10.96 13.31
C ARG A 117 17.96 -10.50 14.42
N THR A 118 18.27 -11.42 15.32
CA THR A 118 19.17 -11.21 16.44
C THR A 118 20.28 -12.24 16.38
N ILE A 119 21.52 -11.79 16.49
CA ILE A 119 22.72 -12.63 16.64
C ILE A 119 23.48 -12.13 17.86
N ASP A 120 23.81 -13.06 18.76
CA ASP A 120 24.49 -12.79 20.03
C ASP A 120 23.78 -11.75 20.91
N GLY A 121 22.44 -11.69 20.85
CA GLY A 121 21.65 -10.68 21.60
C GLY A 121 21.55 -9.31 20.93
N TYR A 122 22.23 -9.08 19.81
CA TYR A 122 22.19 -7.81 19.07
C TYR A 122 21.43 -7.93 17.75
N SER A 123 20.70 -6.87 17.40
CA SER A 123 20.01 -6.70 16.13
C SER A 123 20.37 -5.36 15.52
N LEU A 124 20.08 -5.17 14.22
CA LEU A 124 20.22 -3.86 13.59
C LEU A 124 19.39 -2.81 14.37
N PRO A 125 19.96 -1.67 14.78
CA PRO A 125 19.29 -0.67 15.61
C PRO A 125 18.33 0.20 14.77
N MET A 126 17.33 -0.41 14.16
CA MET A 126 16.35 0.24 13.29
C MET A 126 14.94 0.23 13.89
N SER A 127 14.12 1.20 13.51
CA SER A 127 12.74 1.31 13.98
C SER A 127 11.86 0.20 13.41
N ARG A 128 10.94 -0.30 14.24
CA ARG A 128 9.90 -1.23 13.77
C ARG A 128 8.89 -0.56 12.83
N ALA A 129 8.83 0.78 12.80
CA ALA A 129 7.93 1.52 11.93
C ALA A 129 8.15 1.18 10.45
N TYR A 130 9.39 1.06 9.99
CA TYR A 130 9.68 0.64 8.61
C TYR A 130 9.14 -0.77 8.32
N LEU A 131 9.37 -1.73 9.22
CA LEU A 131 8.89 -3.11 9.04
C LEU A 131 7.36 -3.19 8.98
N HIS A 132 6.67 -2.35 9.76
CA HIS A 132 5.21 -2.22 9.68
C HIS A 132 4.78 -1.69 8.31
N GLN A 133 5.43 -0.65 7.79
CA GLN A 133 5.11 -0.11 6.46
C GLN A 133 5.36 -1.10 5.34
N MET A 134 6.29 -2.05 5.50
CA MET A 134 6.49 -3.11 4.51
C MET A 134 5.30 -4.09 4.40
N ALA A 135 4.51 -4.25 5.46
CA ALA A 135 3.21 -4.93 5.35
C ALA A 135 2.25 -4.10 4.47
N GLY A 136 2.19 -2.78 4.69
CA GLY A 136 1.40 -1.86 3.86
C GLY A 136 1.80 -1.88 2.38
N VAL A 137 3.11 -1.89 2.05
CA VAL A 137 3.59 -2.04 0.67
C VAL A 137 3.05 -3.33 0.05
N HIS A 138 3.10 -4.43 0.80
CA HIS A 138 2.62 -5.73 0.33
C HIS A 138 1.12 -5.75 0.10
N ASP A 139 0.34 -5.18 1.02
CA ASP A 139 -1.12 -5.14 0.95
C ASP A 139 -1.59 -4.23 -0.20
N ILE A 140 -0.98 -3.06 -0.36
CA ILE A 140 -1.22 -2.17 -1.50
C ILE A 140 -0.88 -2.91 -2.80
N ARG A 141 0.27 -3.58 -2.88
CA ARG A 141 0.63 -4.34 -4.07
C ARG A 141 -0.40 -5.41 -4.42
N LYS A 142 -0.84 -6.21 -3.43
CA LYS A 142 -1.86 -7.24 -3.63
C LYS A 142 -3.20 -6.68 -4.10
N SER A 143 -3.57 -5.51 -3.60
CA SER A 143 -4.83 -4.85 -3.91
C SER A 143 -4.87 -4.32 -5.35
N PHE A 144 -3.75 -3.80 -5.85
CA PHE A 144 -3.71 -3.09 -7.14
C PHE A 144 -3.03 -3.85 -8.28
N PHE A 145 -2.09 -4.75 -8.01
CA PHE A 145 -1.27 -5.41 -9.05
C PHE A 145 -1.67 -6.87 -9.24
N SER A 146 -1.75 -7.31 -10.50
CA SER A 146 -1.98 -8.72 -10.81
C SER A 146 -0.66 -9.49 -10.81
N THR A 147 -0.74 -10.82 -10.71
CA THR A 147 0.45 -11.67 -10.88
C THR A 147 0.89 -11.78 -12.34
N HIS A 148 0.03 -11.38 -13.29
CA HIS A 148 0.25 -11.56 -14.73
C HIS A 148 0.80 -10.30 -15.42
N THR A 149 0.60 -9.13 -14.82
CA THR A 149 0.96 -7.84 -15.40
C THR A 149 1.69 -6.96 -14.38
N PRO A 150 2.76 -6.25 -14.78
CA PRO A 150 3.41 -5.28 -13.90
C PRO A 150 2.59 -4.01 -13.72
N GLU A 151 1.59 -3.78 -14.58
CA GLU A 151 0.71 -2.62 -14.50
C GLU A 151 -0.36 -2.78 -13.40
N PRO A 152 -0.65 -1.72 -12.63
CA PRO A 152 -1.74 -1.72 -11.67
C PRO A 152 -3.08 -1.80 -12.40
N GLN A 153 -3.87 -2.80 -12.08
CA GLN A 153 -5.19 -3.03 -12.65
C GLN A 153 -6.12 -3.70 -11.65
N VAL A 154 -7.30 -3.12 -11.50
CA VAL A 154 -8.39 -3.63 -10.66
C VAL A 154 -9.61 -3.87 -11.54
N GLN A 155 -10.18 -5.08 -11.44
CA GLN A 155 -11.51 -5.38 -11.94
C GLN A 155 -12.47 -5.40 -10.75
N PHE A 156 -13.63 -4.79 -10.93
CA PHE A 156 -14.66 -4.71 -9.91
C PHE A 156 -16.04 -4.74 -10.55
N THR A 157 -17.06 -5.06 -9.77
CA THR A 157 -18.45 -5.09 -10.23
C THR A 157 -19.25 -4.11 -9.39
N LEU A 158 -20.09 -3.32 -10.06
CA LEU A 158 -21.13 -2.52 -9.42
C LEU A 158 -22.49 -3.14 -9.70
N GLU A 159 -23.29 -3.26 -8.65
CA GLU A 159 -24.67 -3.73 -8.69
C GLU A 159 -25.56 -2.64 -8.10
N PRO A 160 -26.62 -2.17 -8.80
CA PRO A 160 -27.60 -1.28 -8.19
C PRO A 160 -28.24 -1.96 -6.98
N TYR A 161 -28.24 -1.29 -5.83
CA TYR A 161 -28.82 -1.82 -4.59
C TYR A 161 -30.17 -1.19 -4.28
N THR A 162 -30.21 0.14 -4.21
CA THR A 162 -31.45 0.90 -4.01
C THR A 162 -31.38 2.20 -4.78
N LEU A 163 -32.52 2.65 -5.28
CA LEU A 163 -32.69 3.97 -5.88
C LEU A 163 -33.90 4.62 -5.21
N ASP A 164 -33.79 5.89 -4.83
CA ASP A 164 -34.92 6.62 -4.25
C ASP A 164 -36.13 6.61 -5.22
N PRO A 165 -37.37 6.41 -4.74
CA PRO A 165 -38.55 6.37 -5.61
C PRO A 165 -38.79 7.65 -6.43
N GLY A 166 -38.32 8.80 -5.93
CA GLY A 166 -38.39 10.08 -6.63
C GLY A 166 -37.33 10.27 -7.73
N VAL A 167 -36.41 9.31 -7.88
CA VAL A 167 -35.34 9.32 -8.89
C VAL A 167 -35.69 8.34 -9.99
N ARG A 168 -35.82 8.83 -11.23
CA ARG A 168 -36.20 8.01 -12.39
C ARG A 168 -35.04 7.20 -12.94
N ARG A 169 -33.84 7.77 -12.87
CA ARG A 169 -32.62 7.19 -13.44
C ARG A 169 -31.40 7.59 -12.62
N ALA A 170 -30.52 6.64 -12.36
CA ALA A 170 -29.14 6.89 -11.96
C ALA A 170 -28.20 6.29 -13.00
N GLU A 171 -27.21 7.06 -13.45
CA GLU A 171 -26.18 6.62 -14.39
C GLU A 171 -24.80 6.84 -13.75
N PHE A 172 -24.13 5.75 -13.44
CA PHE A 172 -22.72 5.75 -13.08
C PHE A 172 -21.87 5.57 -14.33
N ARG A 173 -20.81 6.37 -14.49
CA ARG A 173 -19.87 6.26 -15.62
C ARG A 173 -18.43 6.20 -15.12
N LEU A 174 -17.62 5.41 -15.82
CA LEU A 174 -16.17 5.37 -15.69
C LEU A 174 -15.56 5.24 -17.09
N GLY A 175 -15.01 6.32 -17.61
CA GLY A 175 -14.59 6.41 -19.01
C GLY A 175 -15.76 6.14 -19.96
N ASP A 176 -15.61 5.13 -20.80
CA ASP A 176 -16.61 4.65 -21.76
C ASP A 176 -17.60 3.64 -21.16
N GLN A 177 -17.31 3.09 -19.98
CA GLN A 177 -18.19 2.15 -19.29
C GLN A 177 -19.29 2.90 -18.53
N SER A 178 -20.54 2.46 -18.64
CA SER A 178 -21.68 3.07 -17.93
C SER A 178 -22.68 2.05 -17.41
N LEU A 179 -23.11 2.23 -16.16
CA LEU A 179 -24.17 1.47 -15.51
C LEU A 179 -25.35 2.39 -15.27
N GLU A 180 -26.44 2.14 -15.97
CA GLU A 180 -27.70 2.85 -15.82
C GLU A 180 -28.73 1.99 -15.08
N TYR A 181 -29.44 2.61 -14.12
CA TYR A 181 -30.53 1.96 -13.40
C TYR A 181 -31.79 2.85 -13.37
N ARG A 182 -32.96 2.24 -13.65
CA ARG A 182 -34.28 2.90 -13.71
C ARG A 182 -35.39 2.08 -13.04
N HIS A 183 -35.16 1.59 -11.82
CA HIS A 183 -36.12 0.71 -11.11
C HIS A 183 -36.48 -0.59 -11.87
N GLY A 184 -35.58 -1.04 -12.75
CA GLY A 184 -35.73 -2.30 -13.48
C GLY A 184 -35.12 -3.49 -12.73
N PRO A 185 -34.98 -4.63 -13.41
CA PRO A 185 -34.18 -5.74 -12.92
C PRO A 185 -32.76 -5.28 -12.55
N ILE A 186 -32.23 -5.78 -11.43
CA ILE A 186 -30.87 -5.50 -10.99
C ILE A 186 -29.91 -6.32 -11.86
N VAL A 187 -29.07 -5.63 -12.62
CA VAL A 187 -28.04 -6.25 -13.48
C VAL A 187 -26.67 -5.74 -13.03
N PRO A 188 -25.82 -6.60 -12.44
CA PRO A 188 -24.45 -6.23 -12.11
C PRO A 188 -23.62 -5.96 -13.36
N MET A 189 -22.73 -4.97 -13.28
CA MET A 189 -21.83 -4.62 -14.38
C MET A 189 -20.37 -4.58 -13.92
N ALA A 190 -19.50 -5.22 -14.72
CA ALA A 190 -18.07 -5.21 -14.47
C ALA A 190 -17.38 -3.95 -15.05
N PHE A 191 -16.47 -3.39 -14.27
CA PHE A 191 -15.67 -2.22 -14.56
C PHE A 191 -14.19 -2.55 -14.40
N LYS A 192 -13.35 -1.78 -15.12
CA LYS A 192 -11.89 -1.88 -15.02
C LYS A 192 -11.30 -0.52 -14.65
N TRP A 193 -10.40 -0.54 -13.68
CA TRP A 193 -9.55 0.57 -13.31
C TRP A 193 -8.07 0.20 -13.58
N PRO A 194 -7.23 1.13 -14.07
CA PRO A 194 -7.59 2.44 -14.61
C PRO A 194 -8.41 2.32 -15.91
N ALA A 195 -9.27 3.29 -16.18
CA ALA A 195 -9.97 3.41 -17.47
C ALA A 195 -9.08 4.18 -18.46
N GLY A 196 -8.85 3.61 -19.64
CA GLY A 196 -7.93 4.17 -20.65
C GLY A 196 -8.48 5.32 -21.49
N ILE A 197 -9.80 5.57 -21.42
CA ILE A 197 -10.52 6.55 -22.23
C ILE A 197 -11.01 7.70 -21.33
N ASP A 198 -11.20 8.89 -21.92
CA ASP A 198 -11.71 10.11 -21.26
C ASP A 198 -10.93 10.51 -20.00
N ASN A 199 -9.62 10.28 -19.98
CA ASN A 199 -8.75 10.55 -18.83
C ASN A 199 -9.28 9.90 -17.54
N GLY A 200 -9.92 8.72 -17.66
CA GLY A 200 -10.48 8.00 -16.54
C GLY A 200 -11.62 8.72 -15.81
N ARG A 201 -12.30 9.70 -16.45
CA ARG A 201 -13.42 10.44 -15.87
C ARG A 201 -14.42 9.49 -15.21
N ALA A 202 -14.81 9.81 -13.98
CA ALA A 202 -15.82 9.07 -13.23
C ALA A 202 -16.95 10.01 -12.82
N SER A 203 -18.21 9.61 -13.04
CA SER A 203 -19.36 10.42 -12.65
C SER A 203 -20.55 9.58 -12.18
N LEU A 204 -21.42 10.20 -11.40
CA LEU A 204 -22.75 9.73 -11.09
C LEU A 204 -23.74 10.85 -11.38
N VAL A 205 -24.67 10.61 -12.30
CA VAL A 205 -25.74 11.54 -12.66
C VAL A 205 -27.08 10.92 -12.33
N MET A 206 -27.95 11.67 -11.67
CA MET A 206 -29.29 11.27 -11.29
C MET A 206 -30.33 12.23 -11.86
N ASP A 207 -31.42 11.65 -12.35
CA ASP A 207 -32.54 12.35 -12.95
C ASP A 207 -33.80 12.11 -12.12
N GLY A 208 -34.33 13.19 -11.53
CA GLY A 208 -35.53 13.17 -10.71
C GLY A 208 -36.82 13.18 -11.54
N MET A 209 -37.96 13.32 -10.84
CA MET A 209 -39.28 13.48 -11.47
C MET A 209 -39.49 14.88 -12.05
N ALA A 210 -38.79 15.89 -11.54
CA ALA A 210 -38.84 17.27 -11.99
C ALA A 210 -37.47 17.94 -11.83
N GLY A 211 -37.21 18.97 -12.64
CA GLY A 211 -35.96 19.72 -12.63
C GLY A 211 -34.90 19.14 -13.58
N ARG A 212 -33.69 19.71 -13.53
CA ARG A 212 -32.55 19.25 -14.31
C ARG A 212 -31.87 18.06 -13.63
N PRO A 213 -31.26 17.13 -14.39
CA PRO A 213 -30.38 16.12 -13.81
C PRO A 213 -29.28 16.76 -12.95
N LEU A 214 -28.97 16.13 -11.82
CA LEU A 214 -27.88 16.52 -10.93
C LEU A 214 -26.82 15.42 -10.93
N GLY A 215 -25.55 15.80 -10.77
CA GLY A 215 -24.48 14.82 -10.74
C GLY A 215 -23.25 15.30 -10.02
N ILE A 216 -22.41 14.33 -9.66
CA ILE A 216 -21.05 14.52 -9.17
C ILE A 216 -20.09 13.90 -10.17
N GLU A 217 -18.94 14.54 -10.40
CA GLU A 217 -17.94 14.11 -11.37
C GLU A 217 -16.53 14.36 -10.84
N LYS A 218 -15.60 13.50 -11.24
CA LYS A 218 -14.15 13.69 -11.13
C LYS A 218 -13.47 13.40 -12.47
N ASN A 219 -12.47 14.20 -12.79
CA ASN A 219 -11.68 14.12 -14.03
C ASN A 219 -10.20 14.40 -13.72
N ASN A 220 -9.68 13.67 -12.74
CA ASN A 220 -8.32 13.78 -12.20
C ASN A 220 -7.42 12.65 -12.73
N GLY A 221 -7.66 12.17 -13.95
CA GLY A 221 -6.90 11.05 -14.50
C GLY A 221 -7.29 9.72 -13.86
N PRO A 222 -6.34 8.79 -13.68
CA PRO A 222 -6.63 7.44 -13.20
C PRO A 222 -7.34 7.46 -11.84
N TRP A 223 -7.06 8.41 -10.95
CA TRP A 223 -7.62 8.44 -9.60
C TRP A 223 -9.04 9.00 -9.48
N SER A 224 -9.66 9.43 -10.58
CA SER A 224 -11.01 10.00 -10.61
C SER A 224 -12.06 9.10 -9.94
N LEU A 225 -12.00 7.79 -10.20
CA LEU A 225 -12.90 6.80 -9.60
C LEU A 225 -12.88 6.84 -8.08
N PHE A 226 -11.67 6.77 -7.50
CA PHE A 226 -11.51 6.77 -6.05
C PHE A 226 -11.95 8.10 -5.44
N ARG A 227 -11.66 9.22 -6.11
CA ARG A 227 -12.11 10.54 -5.66
C ARG A 227 -13.61 10.71 -5.72
N LEU A 228 -14.27 10.04 -6.68
CA LEU A 228 -15.73 10.01 -6.76
C LEU A 228 -16.31 9.20 -5.60
N PHE A 229 -15.73 8.04 -5.29
CA PHE A 229 -16.13 7.23 -4.15
C PHE A 229 -15.87 7.92 -2.79
N ASP A 230 -14.83 8.75 -2.67
CA ASP A 230 -14.62 9.58 -1.47
C ASP A 230 -15.75 10.61 -1.24
N LEU A 231 -16.54 10.95 -2.27
CA LEU A 231 -17.74 11.79 -2.11
C LEU A 231 -18.96 11.00 -1.62
N MET A 232 -18.85 9.68 -1.53
CA MET A 232 -19.91 8.76 -1.11
C MET A 232 -19.57 8.16 0.25
N GLN A 233 -20.59 7.79 1.02
CA GLN A 233 -20.33 6.98 2.21
C GLN A 233 -20.09 5.54 1.77
N THR A 234 -19.00 4.94 2.25
CA THR A 234 -18.63 3.56 1.93
C THR A 234 -18.51 2.75 3.21
N GLU A 235 -19.20 1.62 3.28
CA GLU A 235 -19.15 0.72 4.43
C GLU A 235 -19.18 -0.75 3.98
N PRO A 236 -18.53 -1.68 4.71
CA PRO A 236 -18.66 -3.10 4.42
C PRO A 236 -20.09 -3.57 4.71
N LEU A 237 -20.66 -4.39 3.83
CA LEU A 237 -21.97 -4.98 4.05
C LEU A 237 -21.85 -6.27 4.88
N GLN A 238 -22.50 -6.33 6.04
CA GLN A 238 -22.44 -7.52 6.90
C GLN A 238 -22.93 -8.78 6.16
N GLY A 239 -22.19 -9.88 6.28
CA GLY A 239 -22.55 -11.18 5.70
C GLY A 239 -22.25 -11.33 4.20
N ARG A 240 -21.68 -10.32 3.53
CA ARG A 240 -21.22 -10.40 2.14
C ARG A 240 -19.85 -9.74 1.99
N ASP A 241 -18.99 -10.26 1.12
CA ASP A 241 -17.68 -9.66 0.82
C ASP A 241 -17.82 -8.53 -0.23
N VAL A 242 -18.58 -7.50 0.13
CA VAL A 242 -18.88 -6.33 -0.73
C VAL A 242 -18.91 -5.05 0.09
N LEU A 243 -18.63 -3.92 -0.57
CA LEU A 243 -18.81 -2.58 -0.01
C LEU A 243 -20.15 -2.01 -0.47
N LEU A 244 -20.89 -1.37 0.44
CA LEU A 244 -22.08 -0.57 0.13
C LEU A 244 -21.65 0.88 -0.10
N LEU A 245 -21.76 1.34 -1.34
CA LEU A 245 -21.56 2.74 -1.73
C LEU A 245 -22.90 3.48 -1.61
N LYS A 246 -22.96 4.51 -0.78
CA LYS A 246 -24.15 5.36 -0.61
C LYS A 246 -23.90 6.74 -1.19
N ALA A 247 -24.53 7.04 -2.31
CA ALA A 247 -24.49 8.36 -2.93
C ALA A 247 -25.72 9.18 -2.54
N ASP A 248 -25.48 10.47 -2.26
CA ASP A 248 -26.51 11.49 -2.12
C ASP A 248 -26.10 12.67 -3.02
N VAL A 249 -26.92 12.98 -4.03
CA VAL A 249 -26.69 14.10 -4.94
C VAL A 249 -27.90 15.00 -4.95
N GLY A 250 -27.82 16.12 -4.24
CA GLY A 250 -28.92 17.08 -4.14
C GLY A 250 -30.15 16.49 -3.45
N GLY A 251 -29.98 15.57 -2.50
CA GLY A 251 -31.07 14.90 -1.78
C GLY A 251 -31.63 13.67 -2.49
N MET A 252 -31.16 13.37 -3.71
CA MET A 252 -31.46 12.11 -4.40
C MET A 252 -30.46 11.05 -3.98
N ARG A 253 -30.93 9.88 -3.53
CA ARG A 253 -30.07 8.78 -3.10
C ARG A 253 -30.08 7.61 -4.07
N ALA A 254 -28.88 7.09 -4.29
CA ALA A 254 -28.64 5.85 -5.01
C ALA A 254 -27.55 5.07 -4.28
N HIS A 255 -27.79 3.78 -4.06
CA HIS A 255 -26.83 2.90 -3.42
C HIS A 255 -26.40 1.79 -4.38
N TYR A 256 -25.13 1.41 -4.29
CA TYR A 256 -24.54 0.35 -5.10
C TYR A 256 -23.79 -0.64 -4.21
N LEU A 257 -23.84 -1.92 -4.55
CA LEU A 257 -22.89 -2.90 -4.02
C LEU A 257 -21.67 -2.93 -4.94
N LEU A 258 -20.49 -2.78 -4.34
CA LEU A 258 -19.20 -2.89 -4.99
C LEU A 258 -18.51 -4.18 -4.53
N SER A 259 -18.16 -5.03 -5.48
CA SER A 259 -17.33 -6.21 -5.24
C SER A 259 -16.04 -6.12 -6.06
N SER A 260 -14.92 -6.60 -5.48
CA SER A 260 -13.64 -6.67 -6.18
C SER A 260 -13.13 -8.11 -6.19
N GLN A 261 -12.43 -8.50 -7.25
CA GLN A 261 -11.76 -9.80 -7.32
C GLN A 261 -10.43 -9.83 -6.52
N ARG A 262 -10.13 -8.74 -5.80
CA ARG A 262 -8.87 -8.54 -5.07
C ARG A 262 -9.09 -8.65 -3.57
N ALA A 263 -8.16 -9.33 -2.92
CA ALA A 263 -8.04 -9.39 -1.46
C ALA A 263 -6.59 -9.03 -1.07
N PRO A 264 -6.35 -7.91 -0.37
CA PRO A 264 -7.32 -6.93 0.14
C PRO A 264 -8.09 -6.17 -0.96
N ASN A 265 -9.24 -5.61 -0.61
CA ASN A 265 -10.07 -4.82 -1.54
C ASN A 265 -9.45 -3.43 -1.76
N PRO A 266 -9.08 -3.04 -2.99
CA PRO A 266 -8.43 -1.76 -3.27
C PRO A 266 -9.30 -0.53 -2.98
N PHE A 267 -10.61 -0.70 -2.87
CA PHE A 267 -11.55 0.37 -2.55
C PHE A 267 -11.73 0.58 -1.04
N ASP A 268 -11.20 -0.32 -0.20
CA ASP A 268 -10.92 0.00 1.20
C ASP A 268 -9.64 0.84 1.25
N MET A 269 -9.84 2.16 1.30
CA MET A 269 -8.74 3.12 1.23
C MET A 269 -7.86 3.12 2.48
N SER A 270 -8.18 2.37 3.55
CA SER A 270 -7.44 2.40 4.81
C SER A 270 -5.95 2.10 4.64
N ALA A 271 -5.58 1.13 3.80
CA ALA A 271 -4.19 0.78 3.53
C ALA A 271 -3.42 1.96 2.89
N LEU A 272 -4.01 2.63 1.89
CA LEU A 272 -3.41 3.82 1.26
C LEU A 272 -3.37 5.02 2.22
N ARG A 273 -4.44 5.26 2.98
CA ARG A 273 -4.51 6.41 3.91
C ARG A 273 -3.57 6.24 5.09
N GLY A 274 -3.34 5.02 5.57
CA GLY A 274 -2.43 4.71 6.68
C GLY A 274 -0.96 4.56 6.29
N PHE A 275 -0.66 4.48 4.99
CA PHE A 275 0.71 4.26 4.51
C PHE A 275 1.59 5.51 4.68
N ARG A 276 2.60 5.43 5.54
CA ARG A 276 3.53 6.54 5.83
C ARG A 276 4.95 6.01 6.06
N MET A 277 5.84 6.23 5.09
CA MET A 277 7.23 5.81 5.24
C MET A 277 7.95 6.69 6.26
N PRO A 278 8.68 6.11 7.23
CA PRO A 278 9.43 6.90 8.20
C PRO A 278 10.60 7.61 7.52
N ALA A 279 10.93 8.83 7.93
CA ALA A 279 12.05 9.60 7.36
C ALA A 279 13.44 8.99 7.62
N GLN A 280 13.51 8.00 8.51
CA GLN A 280 14.73 7.28 8.89
C GLN A 280 14.41 5.82 9.14
N LEU A 281 15.42 4.96 8.94
CA LEU A 281 15.33 3.52 9.12
C LEU A 281 15.38 3.10 10.59
#